data_AF-A0A7M3Y4L9-F1
#
_entry.id   AF-A0A7M3Y4L9-F1
#
_cell.length_a   1.000
_cell.length_b   1.000
_cell.length_c   1.000
_cell.angle_alpha   90.00
_cell.angle_beta   90.00
_cell.angle_gamma   90.00
#
_symmetry.space_group_name_H-M   'P 1'
#
loop_
_entity.id
_entity.type
_entity.pdbx_description
1 polymer ?
#
loop_
_entity_poly.entity_id
_entity_poly.type
_entity_poly.pdbx_seq_one_letter_code
_entity_poly.pdbx_strand_id
1 'polypeptide(L)'
;MVVKSATKKKLIDLGVPENFAHALANDRKWDEVKVLSAQDIAKICETDSDQAAKILASIEGASRKSSDGDSDGGGPTTKITLRKSRSRRVKADVDLQGYDEGRKMQSLRSEFADDPVYIALEKAADKAGLQLTVRILDDLTDAVLKRGKKKLTAAQAGKVIARAETELAKSRIDPFEAAGIVTAQSLGEPGTQMTMRTFH
;
A
#
# COMPACT_ATOMS: atom_id res chain seq x y z
N MET A 1 -6.45 28.98 15.43
CA MET A 1 -6.70 27.55 15.14
C MET A 1 -7.87 27.50 14.18
N VAL A 2 -7.67 27.15 12.90
CA VAL A 2 -8.75 27.22 11.89
C VAL A 2 -9.59 25.95 11.97
N VAL A 3 -10.83 26.07 12.44
CA VAL A 3 -11.76 24.94 12.51
C VAL A 3 -12.18 24.55 11.08
N LYS A 4 -11.77 23.36 10.63
CA LYS A 4 -12.20 22.79 9.34
C LYS A 4 -13.61 22.18 9.51
N SER A 5 -14.64 23.02 9.56
CA SER A 5 -16.04 22.54 9.61
C SER A 5 -16.68 22.53 8.22
N ALA A 6 -17.52 21.53 7.95
CA ALA A 6 -18.30 21.44 6.71
C ALA A 6 -19.26 22.62 6.56
N THR A 7 -19.81 23.12 7.68
CA THR A 7 -20.64 24.33 7.74
C THR A 7 -19.86 25.57 7.30
N LYS A 8 -18.61 25.75 7.77
CA LYS A 8 -17.74 26.88 7.37
C LYS A 8 -17.49 26.85 5.87
N LYS A 9 -17.14 25.69 5.32
CA LYS A 9 -16.90 25.54 3.87
C LYS A 9 -18.15 25.91 3.06
N LYS A 10 -19.31 25.43 3.49
CA LYS A 10 -20.58 25.70 2.80
C LYS A 10 -20.97 27.18 2.84
N LEU A 11 -20.69 27.90 3.93
CA LEU A 11 -20.91 29.35 4.03
C LEU A 11 -19.97 30.13 3.10
N ILE A 12 -18.70 29.71 3.00
CA ILE A 12 -17.73 30.30 2.07
C ILE A 12 -18.17 30.08 0.61
N ASP A 13 -18.63 28.87 0.28
CA ASP A 13 -19.11 28.55 -1.08
C ASP A 13 -20.36 29.36 -1.47
N LEU A 14 -21.13 29.85 -0.48
CA LEU A 14 -22.28 30.74 -0.67
C LEU A 14 -21.90 32.23 -0.73
N GLY A 15 -20.60 32.56 -0.69
CA GLY A 15 -20.10 33.92 -0.81
C GLY A 15 -20.12 34.71 0.50
N VAL A 16 -20.28 34.05 1.65
CA VAL A 16 -20.12 34.71 2.96
C VAL A 16 -18.62 34.92 3.26
N PRO A 17 -18.18 36.14 3.65
CA PRO A 17 -16.79 36.40 3.98
C PRO A 17 -16.25 35.45 5.06
N GLU A 18 -14.97 35.06 4.95
CA GLU A 18 -14.39 34.00 5.78
C GLU A 18 -14.46 34.31 7.29
N ASN A 19 -14.34 35.58 7.67
CA ASN A 19 -14.43 36.01 9.07
C ASN A 19 -15.81 35.69 9.68
N PHE A 20 -16.89 35.97 8.94
CA PHE A 20 -18.26 35.69 9.38
C PHE A 20 -18.61 34.21 9.29
N ALA A 21 -18.12 33.52 8.24
CA ALA A 21 -18.30 32.09 8.09
C ALA A 21 -17.65 31.28 9.22
N HIS A 22 -16.52 31.74 9.76
CA HIS A 22 -15.89 31.12 10.93
C HIS A 22 -16.71 31.35 12.21
N ALA A 23 -17.20 32.56 12.44
CA ALA A 23 -18.01 32.89 13.63
C ALA A 23 -19.35 32.12 13.65
N LEU A 24 -20.04 32.03 12.50
CA LEU A 24 -21.31 31.31 12.36
C LEU A 24 -21.16 29.79 12.45
N ALA A 25 -19.99 29.27 12.08
CA ALA A 25 -19.73 27.83 12.05
C ALA A 25 -19.00 27.31 13.30
N ASN A 26 -18.71 28.18 14.27
CA ASN A 26 -18.12 27.78 15.54
C ASN A 26 -19.18 27.02 16.36
N ASP A 27 -19.00 25.71 16.50
CA ASP A 27 -19.89 24.77 17.19
C ASP A 27 -21.34 24.67 16.68
N ARG A 28 -21.64 25.09 15.45
CA ARG A 28 -22.99 25.00 14.84
C ARG A 28 -23.06 24.14 13.58
N LYS A 29 -24.12 23.34 13.48
CA LYS A 29 -24.43 22.56 12.27
C LYS A 29 -25.17 23.42 11.25
N TRP A 30 -25.08 23.06 9.97
CA TRP A 30 -25.74 23.79 8.87
C TRP A 30 -27.25 24.01 9.09
N ASP A 31 -27.95 23.05 9.70
CA ASP A 31 -29.38 23.17 9.95
C ASP A 31 -29.71 24.19 11.04
N GLU A 32 -28.82 24.39 12.02
CA GLU A 32 -28.97 25.44 13.04
C GLU A 32 -28.72 26.83 12.43
N VAL A 33 -27.78 26.94 11.48
CA VAL A 33 -27.48 28.21 10.79
C VAL A 33 -28.65 28.71 9.93
N LYS A 34 -29.47 27.80 9.38
CA LYS A 34 -30.65 28.16 8.58
C LYS A 34 -31.79 28.79 9.39
N VAL A 35 -31.87 28.49 10.68
CA VAL A 35 -32.99 28.90 11.55
C VAL A 35 -32.67 30.23 12.25
N LEU A 36 -31.48 30.78 12.06
CA LEU A 36 -31.07 32.03 12.69
C LEU A 36 -31.78 33.23 12.09
N SER A 37 -32.25 34.13 12.96
CA SER A 37 -32.78 35.42 12.56
C SER A 37 -31.65 36.38 12.19
N ALA A 38 -31.96 37.43 11.42
CA ALA A 38 -31.00 38.49 11.10
C ALA A 38 -30.37 39.12 12.36
N GLN A 39 -31.12 39.19 13.45
CA GLN A 39 -30.65 39.75 14.73
C GLN A 39 -29.63 38.81 15.41
N ASP A 40 -29.82 37.50 15.31
CA ASP A 40 -28.89 36.53 15.89
C ASP A 40 -27.59 36.48 15.10
N ILE A 41 -27.67 36.60 13.77
CA ILE A 41 -26.49 36.72 12.89
C ILE A 41 -25.70 37.99 13.22
N ALA A 42 -26.38 39.13 13.41
CA ALA A 42 -25.72 40.39 13.80
C ALA A 42 -24.97 40.27 15.13
N LYS A 43 -25.56 39.59 16.12
CA LYS A 43 -24.94 39.36 17.43
C LYS A 43 -23.73 38.42 17.36
N ILE A 44 -23.81 37.35 16.57
CA ILE A 44 -22.73 36.35 16.46
C ILE A 44 -21.56 36.87 15.63
N CYS A 45 -21.87 37.65 14.59
CA CYS A 45 -20.87 38.19 13.66
C CYS A 45 -20.36 39.58 14.07
N GLU A 46 -20.84 40.14 15.19
CA GLU A 46 -20.51 41.50 15.67
C GLU A 46 -20.56 42.56 14.56
N THR A 47 -21.61 42.50 13.74
CA THR A 47 -21.74 43.31 12.53
C THR A 47 -23.03 44.13 12.53
N ASP A 48 -23.05 45.17 11.71
CA ASP A 48 -24.22 45.99 11.41
C ASP A 48 -25.40 45.19 10.80
N SER A 49 -26.61 45.67 11.07
CA SER A 49 -27.86 45.03 10.63
C SER A 49 -27.94 44.83 9.11
N ASP A 50 -27.28 45.69 8.33
CA ASP A 50 -27.29 45.63 6.88
C ASP A 50 -26.42 44.50 6.33
N GLN A 51 -25.26 44.21 6.95
CA GLN A 51 -24.43 43.06 6.57
C GLN A 51 -25.05 41.75 7.04
N ALA A 52 -25.68 41.74 8.22
CA ALA A 52 -26.41 40.56 8.70
C ALA A 52 -27.58 40.20 7.76
N ALA A 53 -28.31 41.20 7.24
CA ALA A 53 -29.37 40.99 6.26
C ALA A 53 -28.85 40.43 4.92
N LYS A 54 -27.68 40.89 4.44
CA LYS A 54 -27.03 40.34 3.24
C LYS A 54 -26.62 38.87 3.41
N ILE A 55 -26.08 38.52 4.58
CA ILE A 55 -25.69 37.13 4.89
C ILE A 55 -26.93 36.24 4.95
N LEU A 56 -28.00 36.69 5.60
CA LEU A 56 -29.27 35.96 5.64
C LEU A 56 -29.86 35.76 4.24
N ALA A 57 -29.86 36.79 3.39
CA ALA A 57 -30.33 36.69 2.01
C ALA A 57 -29.53 35.66 1.19
N SER A 58 -28.22 35.57 1.37
CA SER A 58 -27.38 34.55 0.73
C SER A 58 -27.69 33.14 1.24
N ILE A 59 -28.03 32.98 2.52
CA ILE A 59 -28.43 31.69 3.13
C ILE A 59 -29.83 31.27 2.67
N GLU A 60 -30.80 32.19 2.64
CA GLU A 60 -32.16 31.94 2.16
C GLU A 60 -32.21 31.68 0.65
N GLY A 61 -31.39 32.37 -0.14
CA GLY A 61 -31.24 32.13 -1.58
C GLY A 61 -30.78 30.69 -1.89
N ALA A 62 -29.97 30.11 -1.01
CA ALA A 62 -29.59 28.70 -1.07
C ALA A 62 -30.74 27.75 -0.70
N SER A 63 -31.66 28.17 0.17
CA SER A 63 -32.85 27.40 0.57
C SER A 63 -33.89 27.33 -0.55
N ARG A 64 -34.15 28.46 -1.22
CA ARG A 64 -35.11 28.57 -2.35
C ARG A 64 -34.70 27.74 -3.55
N LYS A 65 -33.40 27.53 -3.78
CA LYS A 65 -32.91 26.64 -4.85
C LYS A 65 -33.27 25.16 -4.65
N SER A 66 -33.78 24.77 -3.47
CA SER A 66 -34.36 23.44 -3.22
C SER A 66 -35.90 23.42 -3.14
N SER A 67 -36.56 24.58 -3.27
CA SER A 67 -37.99 24.77 -2.99
C SER A 67 -38.65 25.73 -4.00
N ASP A 68 -38.54 25.46 -5.30
CA ASP A 68 -39.47 26.04 -6.29
C ASP A 68 -40.26 24.90 -6.95
N GLY A 69 -41.45 24.66 -6.38
CA GLY A 69 -42.58 24.02 -7.05
C GLY A 69 -43.31 25.08 -7.86
N ASP A 70 -43.24 24.91 -9.17
CA ASP A 70 -43.66 25.83 -10.22
C ASP A 70 -45.18 26.08 -10.23
N SER A 71 -45.58 27.35 -10.17
CA SER A 71 -46.94 27.82 -10.43
C SER A 71 -46.94 28.80 -11.62
N ASP A 72 -47.50 28.32 -12.72
CA ASP A 72 -48.19 29.02 -13.81
C ASP A 72 -47.44 30.04 -14.70
N GLY A 73 -47.64 29.93 -16.02
CA GLY A 73 -47.34 31.00 -16.98
C GLY A 73 -46.53 30.59 -18.22
N GLY A 74 -47.23 30.28 -19.31
CA GLY A 74 -46.69 29.79 -20.58
C GLY A 74 -45.50 30.56 -21.20
N GLY A 75 -44.48 29.79 -21.56
CA GLY A 75 -43.34 30.16 -22.41
C GLY A 75 -42.82 28.90 -23.14
N PRO A 76 -42.10 29.03 -24.27
CA PRO A 76 -41.94 27.95 -25.24
C PRO A 76 -41.24 26.73 -24.64
N THR A 77 -41.92 25.58 -24.67
CA THR A 77 -41.39 24.32 -24.12
C THR A 77 -40.26 23.78 -25.00
N THR A 78 -39.00 24.08 -24.65
CA THR A 78 -37.84 23.32 -25.13
C THR A 78 -37.83 21.98 -24.40
N LYS A 79 -38.26 20.92 -25.08
CA LYS A 79 -38.19 19.55 -24.54
C LYS A 79 -36.74 19.08 -24.48
N ILE A 80 -36.06 19.41 -23.40
CA ILE A 80 -34.73 18.88 -23.07
C ILE A 80 -34.92 17.45 -22.57
N THR A 81 -34.83 16.47 -23.47
CA THR A 81 -34.74 15.06 -23.04
C THR A 81 -33.34 14.81 -22.50
N LEU A 82 -33.21 14.57 -21.19
CA LEU A 82 -31.96 14.05 -20.63
C LEU A 82 -31.66 12.70 -21.30
N ARG A 83 -30.60 12.64 -22.10
CA ARG A 83 -29.98 11.36 -22.43
C ARG A 83 -29.44 10.78 -21.13
N LYS A 84 -30.17 9.84 -20.52
CA LYS A 84 -29.61 8.98 -19.48
C LYS A 84 -28.46 8.23 -20.13
N SER A 85 -27.23 8.67 -19.88
CA SER A 85 -26.08 7.82 -20.15
C SER A 85 -26.33 6.54 -19.37
N ARG A 86 -26.29 5.39 -20.06
CA ARG A 86 -26.29 4.11 -19.37
C ARG A 86 -25.04 4.12 -18.51
N SER A 87 -25.18 4.43 -17.22
CA SER A 87 -24.11 4.22 -16.25
C SER A 87 -23.80 2.73 -16.33
N ARG A 88 -22.65 2.41 -16.93
CA ARG A 88 -22.17 1.05 -17.03
C ARG A 88 -21.96 0.65 -15.57
N ARG A 89 -22.77 -0.28 -15.05
CA ARG A 89 -22.54 -0.87 -13.72
C ARG A 89 -21.11 -1.38 -13.73
N VAL A 90 -20.20 -0.65 -13.08
CA VAL A 90 -18.85 -1.12 -12.84
C VAL A 90 -19.04 -2.26 -11.85
N LYS A 91 -18.68 -3.49 -12.25
CA LYS A 91 -18.64 -4.65 -11.35
C LYS A 91 -17.84 -4.23 -10.10
N ALA A 92 -18.46 -4.37 -8.93
CA ALA A 92 -17.83 -4.05 -7.64
C ALA A 92 -16.91 -5.19 -7.18
N ASP A 93 -17.09 -6.35 -7.79
CA ASP A 93 -16.35 -7.58 -7.67
C ASP A 93 -15.09 -7.48 -8.55
N VAL A 94 -13.95 -7.23 -7.89
CA VAL A 94 -12.63 -7.45 -8.48
C VAL A 94 -12.51 -8.95 -8.72
N ASP A 95 -12.58 -9.36 -9.99
CA ASP A 95 -12.37 -10.77 -10.35
C ASP A 95 -11.01 -11.20 -9.77
N LEU A 96 -10.99 -12.19 -8.87
CA LEU A 96 -9.74 -12.71 -8.31
C LEU A 96 -8.87 -13.18 -9.48
N GLN A 97 -7.64 -12.67 -9.55
CA GLN A 97 -6.68 -13.13 -10.54
C GLN A 97 -6.49 -14.64 -10.35
N GLY A 98 -6.76 -15.42 -11.40
CA GLY A 98 -6.54 -16.85 -11.39
C GLY A 98 -5.08 -17.15 -11.09
N TYR A 99 -4.83 -18.10 -10.19
CA TYR A 99 -3.48 -18.51 -9.84
C TYR A 99 -2.85 -19.24 -11.03
N ASP A 100 -1.85 -18.61 -11.64
CA ASP A 100 -1.06 -19.22 -12.71
C ASP A 100 0.01 -20.13 -12.10
N GLU A 101 -0.35 -21.40 -11.95
CA GLU A 101 0.54 -22.45 -11.46
C GLU A 101 1.80 -22.57 -12.33
N GLY A 102 1.67 -22.41 -13.65
CA GLY A 102 2.79 -22.55 -14.59
C GLY A 102 3.84 -21.48 -14.37
N ARG A 103 3.42 -20.22 -14.23
CA ARG A 103 4.33 -19.12 -13.90
C ARG A 103 5.00 -19.31 -12.54
N LYS A 104 4.26 -19.80 -11.53
CA LYS A 104 4.88 -20.09 -10.22
C LYS A 104 5.93 -21.19 -10.34
N MET A 105 5.63 -22.29 -11.02
CA MET A 105 6.56 -23.41 -11.16
C MET A 105 7.83 -23.00 -11.90
N GLN A 106 7.73 -22.12 -12.91
CA GLN A 106 8.90 -21.54 -13.58
C GLN A 106 9.75 -20.68 -12.63
N SER A 107 9.13 -19.93 -11.71
CA SER A 107 9.86 -19.14 -10.71
C SER A 107 10.65 -19.98 -9.69
N LEU A 108 10.32 -21.26 -9.56
CA LEU A 108 11.00 -22.19 -8.64
C LEU A 108 12.15 -22.95 -9.33
N ARG A 109 12.28 -22.83 -10.65
CA ARG A 109 13.34 -23.49 -11.41
C ARG A 109 14.67 -22.79 -11.15
N SER A 110 15.73 -23.56 -10.91
CA SER A 110 17.09 -23.01 -10.83
C SER A 110 17.48 -22.33 -12.15
N GLU A 111 18.18 -21.20 -12.05
CA GLU A 111 18.72 -20.44 -13.18
C GLU A 111 19.74 -21.25 -13.99
N PHE A 112 20.42 -22.21 -13.35
CA PHE A 112 21.46 -23.04 -13.94
C PHE A 112 20.96 -24.43 -14.35
N ALA A 113 19.65 -24.71 -14.25
CA ALA A 113 19.09 -26.05 -14.48
C ALA A 113 19.41 -26.63 -15.87
N ASP A 114 19.59 -25.77 -16.88
CA ASP A 114 19.91 -26.16 -18.25
C ASP A 114 21.42 -26.26 -18.53
N ASP A 115 22.28 -25.84 -17.58
CA ASP A 115 23.71 -25.81 -17.82
C ASP A 115 24.35 -27.20 -17.83
N PRO A 116 25.30 -27.47 -18.75
CA PRO A 116 25.96 -28.78 -18.84
C PRO A 116 26.79 -29.10 -17.60
N VAL A 117 27.23 -28.08 -16.85
CA VAL A 117 27.93 -28.23 -15.57
C VAL A 117 26.96 -28.69 -14.48
N TYR A 118 25.77 -28.10 -14.41
CA TYR A 118 24.73 -28.44 -13.44
C TYR A 118 24.31 -29.91 -13.60
N ILE A 119 23.96 -30.31 -14.82
CA ILE A 119 23.55 -31.67 -15.15
C ILE A 119 24.66 -32.70 -14.82
N ALA A 120 25.93 -32.32 -15.02
CA ALA A 120 27.05 -33.20 -14.68
C ALA A 120 27.24 -33.36 -13.17
N LEU A 121 26.99 -32.30 -12.38
CA LEU A 121 27.06 -32.34 -10.92
C LEU A 121 25.87 -33.07 -10.31
N GLU A 122 24.66 -32.86 -10.83
CA GLU A 122 23.45 -33.58 -10.42
C GLU A 122 23.62 -35.09 -10.63
N LYS A 123 24.02 -35.51 -11.84
CA LYS A 123 24.32 -36.92 -12.12
C LYS A 123 25.44 -37.51 -11.26
N ALA A 124 26.41 -36.69 -10.84
CA ALA A 124 27.47 -37.13 -9.95
C ALA A 124 26.99 -37.25 -8.49
N ALA A 125 26.10 -36.35 -8.06
CA ALA A 125 25.45 -36.39 -6.75
C ALA A 125 24.53 -37.61 -6.62
N ASP A 126 23.72 -37.89 -7.64
CA ASP A 126 22.84 -39.06 -7.68
C ASP A 126 23.62 -40.37 -7.58
N LYS A 127 24.74 -40.48 -8.30
CA LYS A 127 25.63 -41.65 -8.23
C LYS A 127 26.26 -41.84 -6.86
N ALA A 128 26.54 -40.75 -6.17
CA ALA A 128 27.09 -40.78 -4.82
C ALA A 128 26.00 -40.98 -3.75
N GLY A 129 24.71 -40.94 -4.12
CA GLY A 129 23.59 -41.06 -3.20
C GLY A 129 23.43 -39.87 -2.25
N LEU A 130 24.06 -38.73 -2.55
CA LEU A 130 23.96 -37.53 -1.72
C LEU A 130 22.76 -36.69 -2.11
N GLN A 131 21.88 -36.46 -1.13
CA GLN A 131 20.81 -35.47 -1.27
C GLN A 131 21.37 -34.06 -1.02
N LEU A 132 21.94 -33.48 -2.06
CA LEU A 132 22.34 -32.07 -2.07
C LEU A 132 21.12 -31.20 -2.34
N THR A 133 21.00 -30.08 -1.63
CA THR A 133 19.97 -29.08 -1.93
C THR A 133 20.27 -28.40 -3.27
N VAL A 134 19.23 -28.01 -4.01
CA VAL A 134 19.33 -27.28 -5.30
C VAL A 134 20.28 -26.08 -5.19
N ARG A 135 20.22 -25.33 -4.09
CA ARG A 135 21.06 -24.15 -3.86
C ARG A 135 22.56 -24.47 -3.81
N ILE A 136 22.94 -25.59 -3.19
CA ILE A 136 24.34 -26.01 -3.14
C ILE A 136 24.83 -26.37 -4.55
N LEU A 137 23.98 -27.02 -5.36
CA LEU A 137 24.33 -27.30 -6.75
C LEU A 137 24.49 -26.01 -7.56
N ASP A 138 23.60 -25.03 -7.37
CA ASP A 138 23.69 -23.70 -8.01
C ASP A 138 25.00 -22.99 -7.64
N ASP A 139 25.32 -22.92 -6.35
CA ASP A 139 26.52 -22.26 -5.85
C ASP A 139 27.80 -22.96 -6.36
N LEU A 140 27.78 -24.30 -6.45
CA LEU A 140 28.87 -25.07 -7.06
C LEU A 140 28.99 -24.79 -8.56
N THR A 141 27.88 -24.70 -9.29
CA THR A 141 27.91 -24.36 -10.72
C THR A 141 28.44 -22.97 -10.97
N ASP A 142 27.97 -21.97 -10.22
CA ASP A 142 28.45 -20.59 -10.33
C ASP A 142 29.96 -20.52 -10.00
N ALA A 143 30.41 -21.20 -8.95
CA ALA A 143 31.83 -21.28 -8.62
C ALA A 143 32.69 -21.93 -9.72
N VAL A 144 32.16 -22.93 -10.45
CA VAL A 144 32.85 -23.58 -11.57
C VAL A 144 32.86 -22.68 -12.82
N LEU A 145 31.74 -21.99 -13.09
CA LEU A 145 31.60 -21.05 -14.20
C LEU A 145 32.52 -19.83 -14.01
N LYS A 146 32.58 -19.27 -12.80
CA LYS A 146 33.53 -18.19 -12.42
C LYS A 146 34.99 -18.57 -12.63
N ARG A 147 35.33 -19.87 -12.51
CA ARG A 147 36.67 -20.41 -12.81
C ARG A 147 36.91 -20.67 -14.30
N GLY A 148 35.96 -20.31 -15.17
CA GLY A 148 36.08 -20.40 -16.63
C GLY A 148 35.84 -21.79 -17.21
N LYS A 149 35.37 -22.77 -16.41
CA LYS A 149 35.12 -24.13 -16.90
C LYS A 149 33.68 -24.27 -17.38
N LYS A 150 33.50 -24.26 -18.71
CA LYS A 150 32.18 -24.39 -19.36
C LYS A 150 31.61 -25.82 -19.35
N LYS A 151 32.45 -26.84 -19.14
CA LYS A 151 32.06 -28.26 -19.04
C LYS A 151 32.97 -28.98 -18.05
N LEU A 152 32.40 -29.91 -17.29
CA LEU A 152 33.13 -30.82 -16.40
C LEU A 152 33.16 -32.23 -16.98
N THR A 153 34.29 -32.92 -16.84
CA THR A 153 34.32 -34.37 -17.08
C THR A 153 33.69 -35.11 -15.89
N ALA A 154 33.20 -36.34 -16.11
CA ALA A 154 32.57 -37.13 -15.05
C ALA A 154 33.49 -37.33 -13.83
N ALA A 155 34.79 -37.52 -14.06
CA ALA A 155 35.78 -37.65 -12.98
C ALA A 155 36.00 -36.35 -12.20
N GLN A 156 35.95 -35.20 -12.89
CA GLN A 156 36.07 -33.90 -12.22
C GLN A 156 34.82 -33.58 -11.40
N ALA A 157 33.63 -33.83 -11.95
CA ALA A 157 32.36 -33.68 -11.22
C ALA A 157 32.33 -34.56 -9.96
N GLY A 158 32.75 -35.83 -10.08
CA GLY A 158 32.86 -36.74 -8.93
C GLY A 158 33.80 -36.22 -7.84
N LYS A 159 34.96 -35.65 -8.21
CA LYS A 159 35.88 -35.03 -7.22
C LYS A 159 35.28 -33.81 -6.52
N VAL A 160 34.51 -33.00 -7.25
CA VAL A 160 33.83 -31.82 -6.67
C VAL A 160 32.77 -32.27 -5.66
N ILE A 161 31.94 -33.24 -6.03
CA ILE A 161 30.91 -33.79 -5.14
C ILE A 161 31.53 -34.48 -3.92
N ALA A 162 32.57 -35.29 -4.09
CA ALA A 162 33.26 -35.94 -2.98
C ALA A 162 33.86 -34.90 -2.00
N ARG A 163 34.45 -33.82 -2.52
CA ARG A 163 34.92 -32.71 -1.67
C ARG A 163 33.74 -32.06 -0.94
N ALA A 164 32.65 -31.77 -1.65
CA ALA A 164 31.46 -31.16 -1.06
C ALA A 164 30.86 -32.02 0.06
N GLU A 165 30.79 -33.33 -0.12
CA GLU A 165 30.40 -34.29 0.92
C GLU A 165 31.28 -34.18 2.16
N THR A 166 32.61 -34.21 1.98
CA THR A 166 33.52 -34.13 3.12
C THR A 166 33.41 -32.82 3.89
N GLU A 167 33.19 -31.70 3.21
CA GLU A 167 33.01 -30.40 3.86
C GLU A 167 31.62 -30.28 4.52
N LEU A 168 30.57 -30.84 3.91
CA LEU A 168 29.24 -30.92 4.52
C LEU A 168 29.22 -31.81 5.76
N ALA A 169 30.00 -32.89 5.77
CA ALA A 169 30.13 -33.74 6.95
C ALA A 169 30.82 -32.98 8.09
N LYS A 170 31.86 -32.20 7.80
CA LYS A 170 32.60 -31.39 8.78
C LYS A 170 31.82 -30.18 9.29
N SER A 171 30.93 -29.60 8.50
CA SER A 171 30.16 -28.42 8.89
C SER A 171 28.93 -28.74 9.75
N ARG A 172 28.63 -30.03 9.96
CA ARG A 172 27.56 -30.46 10.85
C ARG A 172 27.93 -30.16 12.29
N ILE A 173 26.93 -29.76 13.07
CA ILE A 173 27.08 -29.62 14.51
C ILE A 173 27.31 -30.99 15.14
N ASP A 174 28.22 -31.06 16.11
CA ASP A 174 28.47 -32.30 16.84
C ASP A 174 27.25 -32.68 17.71
N PRO A 175 26.91 -33.98 17.79
CA PRO A 175 25.88 -34.43 18.72
C PRO A 175 26.23 -34.04 20.15
N PHE A 176 25.21 -33.64 20.93
CA PHE A 176 25.33 -33.18 22.33
C PHE A 176 26.03 -31.83 22.54
N GLU A 177 26.32 -31.10 21.48
CA GLU A 177 26.76 -29.71 21.59
C GLU A 177 25.67 -28.83 22.24
N ALA A 178 26.07 -27.91 23.11
CA ALA A 178 25.15 -27.05 23.88
C ALA A 178 24.62 -25.87 23.04
N ALA A 179 24.01 -26.16 21.89
CA ALA A 179 23.55 -25.16 20.92
C ALA A 179 22.64 -24.08 21.53
N GLY A 180 21.80 -24.43 22.51
CA GLY A 180 20.92 -23.47 23.20
C GLY A 180 21.68 -22.43 24.03
N ILE A 181 22.75 -22.83 24.72
CA ILE A 181 23.57 -21.92 25.52
C ILE A 181 24.41 -21.03 24.61
N VAL A 182 25.04 -21.63 23.59
CA VAL A 182 25.89 -20.89 22.63
C VAL A 182 25.07 -19.86 21.84
N THR A 183 23.85 -20.23 21.41
CA THR A 183 22.96 -19.28 20.70
C THR A 183 22.50 -18.14 21.60
N ALA A 184 22.13 -18.42 22.86
CA ALA A 184 21.76 -17.40 23.83
C ALA A 184 22.90 -16.40 24.07
N GLN A 185 24.13 -16.90 24.23
CA GLN A 185 25.32 -16.06 24.38
C GLN A 185 25.61 -15.25 23.12
N SER A 186 25.60 -15.87 21.94
CA SER A 186 25.89 -15.20 20.66
C SER A 186 24.95 -14.03 20.36
N LEU A 187 23.68 -14.13 20.76
CA LEU A 187 22.71 -13.03 20.67
C LEU A 187 22.90 -11.96 21.76
N GLY A 188 23.30 -12.37 22.97
CA GLY A 188 23.44 -11.50 24.13
C GLY A 188 24.73 -10.67 24.15
N GLU A 189 25.85 -11.24 23.71
CA GLU A 189 27.16 -10.57 23.68
C GLU A 189 27.16 -9.20 22.99
N PRO A 190 26.64 -9.04 21.74
CA PRO A 190 26.60 -7.74 21.09
C PRO A 190 25.64 -6.76 21.78
N GLY A 191 24.70 -7.24 22.60
CA GLY A 191 23.79 -6.39 23.37
C GLY A 191 24.54 -5.47 24.33
N THR A 192 25.65 -5.94 24.91
CA THR A 192 26.50 -5.12 25.79
C THR A 192 27.27 -4.02 25.05
N GLN A 193 27.50 -4.21 23.74
CA GLN A 193 28.16 -3.24 22.87
C GLN A 193 27.17 -2.20 22.31
N MET A 194 25.87 -2.37 22.54
CA MET A 194 24.83 -1.47 22.05
C MET A 194 24.70 -0.24 22.96
N THR A 195 25.49 0.79 22.67
CA THR A 195 25.38 2.11 23.32
C THR A 195 24.47 3.05 22.52
N MET A 196 24.04 4.15 23.15
CA MET A 196 23.15 5.16 22.55
C MET A 196 23.70 5.61 21.19
N ARG A 197 22.93 5.36 20.12
CA ARG A 197 23.20 5.97 18.81
C ARG A 197 22.86 7.47 18.90
N THR A 198 23.68 8.31 18.29
CA THR A 198 23.58 9.77 18.42
C THR A 198 22.18 10.28 18.07
N PHE A 199 21.52 10.89 19.04
CA PHE A 199 20.26 11.61 18.84
C PHE A 199 20.56 12.97 18.20
N HIS A 200 19.92 13.27 17.08
CA HIS A 200 19.81 14.61 16.49
C HIS A 200 18.37 15.09 16.63
#